data_AF-R0A7E5-F1
#
_entry.id   AF-R0A7E5-F1
#
_cell.length_a   1.000
_cell.length_b   1.000
_cell.length_c   1.000
_cell.angle_alpha   90.00
_cell.angle_beta   90.00
_cell.angle_gamma   90.00
#
_symmetry.space_group_name_H-M   'P 1'
#
loop_
_entity.id
_entity.type
_entity.pdbx_description
1 polymer ?
#
loop_
_entity_poly.entity_id
_entity_poly.type
_entity_poly.pdbx_seq_one_letter_code
_entity_poly.pdbx_strand_id
1 'polypeptide(L)'
;MERLTDWTNEEKTEVSIRHDRFRDAMIRLAAYEDTGLEPCEIPVLLDRLKRASEQWNIWCDAYQNDVPVWIPVEERLPEKGMRVLVTCDDGVVRISITGEESKITGNCIVNGFPIGINRQHEVFCVIAWMPLPEPYKPQN
;
A
#
# COMPACT_ATOMS: atom_id res chain seq x y z
N MET A 1 30.77 3.96 -5.75
CA MET A 1 30.23 3.80 -4.40
C MET A 1 31.21 3.13 -3.45
N GLU A 2 31.37 3.66 -2.25
CA GLU A 2 31.86 2.89 -1.10
C GLU A 2 30.77 1.89 -0.69
N ARG A 3 31.09 0.60 -0.52
CA ARG A 3 30.09 -0.43 -0.20
C ARG A 3 29.83 -0.46 1.30
N LEU A 4 28.57 -0.27 1.68
CA LEU A 4 28.14 -0.31 3.07
C LEU A 4 27.96 -1.75 3.56
N THR A 5 27.91 -2.73 2.65
CA THR A 5 27.68 -4.15 2.99
C THR A 5 28.96 -4.99 3.17
N ASP A 6 30.15 -4.41 3.05
CA ASP A 6 31.43 -5.12 3.21
C ASP A 6 31.59 -5.83 4.57
N TRP A 7 30.88 -5.38 5.60
CA TRP A 7 30.81 -5.98 6.94
C TRP A 7 30.18 -7.38 6.97
N THR A 8 29.54 -7.84 5.88
CA THR A 8 28.95 -9.19 5.80
C THR A 8 29.98 -10.31 5.63
N ASN A 9 31.23 -9.98 5.26
CA ASN A 9 32.31 -10.96 5.02
C ASN A 9 33.37 -11.05 6.13
N GLU A 10 33.40 -10.12 7.09
CA GLU A 10 34.39 -10.16 8.18
C GLU A 10 33.81 -10.83 9.42
N GLU A 11 34.36 -11.99 9.77
CA GLU A 11 34.21 -12.61 11.08
C GLU A 11 34.73 -11.64 12.16
N LYS A 12 33.87 -10.78 12.71
CA LYS A 12 34.03 -10.32 14.10
C LYS A 12 32.80 -9.66 14.72
N THR A 13 32.48 -10.27 15.85
CA THR A 13 31.76 -9.80 17.03
C THR A 13 30.25 -9.92 17.00
N GLU A 14 29.87 -10.90 17.82
CA GLU A 14 28.61 -11.24 18.44
C GLU A 14 27.90 -10.03 19.07
N VAL A 15 27.51 -9.04 18.27
CA VAL A 15 26.53 -8.02 18.67
C VAL A 15 25.33 -8.13 17.74
N SER A 16 24.54 -9.16 18.05
CA SER A 16 23.08 -9.10 18.02
C SER A 16 22.43 -8.63 16.71
N ILE A 17 22.63 -9.39 15.64
CA ILE A 17 21.59 -9.48 14.61
C ILE A 17 20.47 -10.38 15.16
N ARG A 18 19.70 -9.85 16.13
CA ARG A 18 18.48 -10.49 16.68
C ARG A 18 17.20 -9.96 16.03
N HIS A 19 17.29 -9.41 14.82
CA HIS A 19 16.13 -9.00 14.05
C HIS A 19 16.32 -9.49 12.60
N ASP A 20 15.61 -10.54 12.20
CA ASP A 20 15.64 -11.09 10.84
C ASP A 20 15.46 -9.99 9.77
N ARG A 21 14.64 -8.97 10.08
CA ARG A 21 14.43 -7.79 9.24
C ARG A 21 15.71 -7.01 8.91
N PHE A 22 16.70 -7.02 9.80
CA PHE A 22 17.98 -6.34 9.58
C PHE A 22 18.88 -7.14 8.63
N ARG A 23 18.84 -8.48 8.68
CA ARG A 23 19.55 -9.32 7.71
C ARG A 23 18.97 -9.16 6.31
N ASP A 24 17.64 -9.23 6.19
CA ASP A 24 16.97 -9.06 4.91
C ASP A 24 17.25 -7.69 4.29
N ALA A 25 17.26 -6.64 5.11
CA ALA A 25 17.62 -5.29 4.66
C ALA A 25 19.05 -5.22 4.13
N MET A 26 20.02 -5.86 4.82
CA MET A 26 21.42 -5.90 4.38
C MET A 26 21.63 -6.71 3.11
N ILE A 27 20.94 -7.86 2.96
CA ILE A 27 20.97 -8.66 1.72
C ILE A 27 20.44 -7.85 0.54
N ARG A 28 19.32 -7.14 0.74
CA ARG A 28 18.73 -6.26 -0.28
C ARG A 28 19.65 -5.09 -0.64
N LEU A 29 20.33 -4.52 0.35
CA LEU A 29 21.29 -3.44 0.12
C LEU A 29 22.51 -3.94 -0.67
N ALA A 30 23.02 -5.13 -0.36
CA ALA A 30 24.15 -5.72 -1.08
C ALA A 30 23.80 -5.96 -2.56
N ALA A 31 22.62 -6.53 -2.83
CA ALA A 31 22.12 -6.74 -4.18
C ALA A 31 21.91 -5.42 -4.95
N TYR A 32 21.54 -4.34 -4.27
CA TYR A 32 21.48 -3.01 -4.87
C TYR A 32 22.88 -2.47 -5.20
N GLU A 33 23.83 -2.57 -4.27
CA GLU A 33 25.22 -2.15 -4.51
C GLU A 33 25.88 -2.93 -5.66
N ASP A 34 25.54 -4.21 -5.85
CA ASP A 34 26.01 -5.03 -6.99
C ASP A 34 25.55 -4.48 -8.35
N THR A 35 24.48 -3.67 -8.39
CA THR A 35 24.06 -2.99 -9.64
C THR A 35 25.03 -1.88 -10.06
N GLY A 36 25.89 -1.41 -9.13
CA GLY A 36 26.82 -0.30 -9.35
C GLY A 36 26.14 1.06 -9.52
N LEU A 37 24.83 1.15 -9.34
CA LEU A 37 24.05 2.37 -9.50
C LEU A 37 24.06 3.20 -8.22
N GLU A 38 24.32 4.49 -8.34
CA GLU A 38 24.12 5.45 -7.26
C GLU A 38 22.63 5.82 -7.12
N PRO A 39 22.11 6.12 -5.91
CA PRO A 39 20.69 6.43 -5.72
C PRO A 39 20.19 7.60 -6.59
N CYS A 40 21.06 8.56 -6.87
CA CYS A 40 20.76 9.70 -7.74
C CYS A 40 20.63 9.33 -9.23
N GLU A 41 21.12 8.16 -9.65
CA GLU A 41 21.02 7.66 -11.03
C GLU A 41 19.73 6.88 -11.28
N ILE A 42 19.09 6.36 -10.21
CA ILE A 42 17.83 5.62 -10.29
C ILE A 42 16.73 6.43 -11.00
N PRO A 43 16.46 7.71 -10.67
CA PRO A 43 15.41 8.48 -11.34
C PRO A 43 15.67 8.66 -12.83
N VAL A 44 16.94 8.82 -13.22
CA VAL A 44 17.34 8.99 -14.63
C VAL A 44 17.15 7.68 -15.39
N LEU A 45 17.53 6.54 -14.80
CA LEU A 45 17.29 5.22 -15.38
C LEU A 45 15.80 4.91 -15.51
N LEU A 46 14.99 5.23 -14.50
CA LEU A 46 13.54 5.07 -14.54
C LEU A 46 12.92 5.93 -15.65
N ASP A 47 13.36 7.18 -15.82
CA ASP A 47 12.90 8.05 -16.91
C ASP A 47 13.32 7.55 -18.30
N ARG A 48 14.52 6.97 -18.43
CA ARG A 48 14.94 6.31 -19.68
C ARG A 48 14.12 5.06 -19.97
N LEU A 49 13.87 4.21 -18.98
CA LEU A 49 13.04 3.01 -19.11
C LEU A 49 11.59 3.38 -19.44
N LYS A 50 11.05 4.44 -18.83
CA LYS A 50 9.75 5.05 -19.15
C LYS A 50 9.63 5.38 -20.64
N ARG A 51 10.63 6.07 -21.18
CA ARG A 51 10.63 6.51 -22.57
C ARG A 51 10.91 5.38 -23.56
N ALA A 52 11.66 4.37 -23.13
CA ALA A 52 12.07 3.25 -23.98
C ALA A 52 11.06 2.08 -24.01
N SER A 53 10.21 1.96 -22.99
CA SER A 53 9.29 0.83 -22.86
C SER A 53 7.89 1.18 -23.35
N GLU A 54 7.46 0.58 -24.46
CA GLU A 54 6.08 0.64 -24.95
C GLU A 54 5.08 0.04 -23.94
N GLN A 55 5.56 -0.84 -23.07
CA GLN A 55 4.77 -1.50 -22.03
C GLN A 55 4.88 -0.80 -20.67
N TRP A 56 5.52 0.37 -20.57
CA TRP A 56 5.72 1.07 -19.30
C TRP A 56 4.41 1.22 -18.49
N ASN A 57 3.32 1.55 -19.17
CA ASN A 57 2.01 1.69 -18.55
C ASN A 57 1.49 0.35 -18.00
N ILE A 58 1.70 -0.76 -18.72
CA ILE A 58 1.31 -2.12 -18.26
C ILE A 58 2.11 -2.52 -17.01
N TRP A 59 3.40 -2.20 -16.96
CA TRP A 59 4.24 -2.46 -15.79
C TRP A 59 3.87 -1.57 -14.59
N CYS A 60 3.55 -0.30 -14.82
CA CYS A 60 3.04 0.59 -13.78
C CYS A 60 1.69 0.11 -13.26
N ASP A 61 0.78 -0.27 -14.15
CA ASP A 61 -0.52 -0.82 -13.78
C ASP A 61 -0.32 -2.10 -12.97
N ALA A 62 0.53 -3.03 -13.40
CA ALA A 62 0.81 -4.25 -12.63
C ALA A 62 1.38 -3.94 -11.23
N TYR A 63 2.31 -2.98 -11.12
CA TYR A 63 2.96 -2.64 -9.85
C TYR A 63 2.09 -1.77 -8.93
N GLN A 64 1.21 -0.93 -9.49
CA GLN A 64 0.29 -0.08 -8.74
C GLN A 64 -1.02 -0.80 -8.37
N ASN A 65 -1.50 -1.74 -9.19
CA ASN A 65 -2.72 -2.50 -8.90
C ASN A 65 -2.54 -3.48 -7.73
N ASP A 66 -1.31 -3.95 -7.47
CA ASP A 66 -1.02 -4.83 -6.32
C ASP A 66 -0.92 -4.08 -4.98
N VAL A 67 -0.90 -2.74 -4.99
CA VAL A 67 -0.93 -1.92 -3.78
C VAL A 67 -2.26 -1.17 -3.75
N PRO A 68 -3.25 -1.61 -2.96
CA PRO A 68 -4.51 -0.88 -2.84
C PRO A 68 -4.25 0.56 -2.37
N VAL A 69 -4.46 1.53 -3.27
CA VAL A 69 -4.34 2.97 -2.95
C VAL A 69 -5.70 3.48 -2.47
N TRP A 70 -5.67 4.29 -1.41
CA TRP A 70 -6.86 5.00 -0.92
C TRP A 70 -7.33 6.03 -1.95
N ILE A 71 -8.61 5.96 -2.32
CA ILE A 71 -9.28 6.86 -3.25
C ILE A 71 -10.15 7.82 -2.43
N PRO A 72 -9.88 9.14 -2.46
CA PRO A 72 -10.72 10.13 -1.79
C PRO A 72 -12.17 10.06 -2.30
N VAL A 73 -13.14 10.18 -1.40
CA VAL A 73 -14.57 10.18 -1.80
C VAL A 73 -14.93 11.38 -2.68
N GLU A 74 -14.17 12.48 -2.57
CA GLU A 74 -14.28 13.68 -3.42
C GLU A 74 -13.82 13.43 -4.86
N GLU A 75 -12.89 12.50 -5.06
CA GLU A 75 -12.39 12.14 -6.39
C GLU A 75 -13.37 11.20 -7.09
N ARG A 76 -13.75 10.12 -6.40
CA ARG A 76 -14.60 9.08 -6.97
C ARG A 76 -15.30 8.29 -5.88
N LEU A 77 -16.56 7.93 -6.11
CA LEU A 77 -17.30 7.00 -5.25
C LEU A 77 -17.14 5.54 -5.73
N PRO A 78 -17.19 4.54 -4.84
CA PRO A 78 -17.20 3.15 -5.25
C PRO A 78 -18.49 2.78 -5.99
N GLU A 79 -18.41 1.76 -6.84
CA GLU A 79 -19.57 1.26 -7.60
C GLU A 79 -20.66 0.72 -6.66
N LYS A 80 -21.94 0.85 -7.05
CA LYS A 80 -23.09 0.38 -6.25
C LYS A 80 -23.01 -1.14 -6.02
N GLY A 81 -23.20 -1.58 -4.78
CA GLY A 81 -23.12 -2.99 -4.38
C GLY A 81 -21.71 -3.49 -4.06
N MET A 82 -20.68 -2.65 -4.22
CA MET A 82 -19.30 -2.99 -3.89
C MET A 82 -19.07 -2.96 -2.38
N ARG A 83 -18.32 -3.96 -1.89
CA ARG A 83 -17.77 -3.96 -0.53
C ARG A 83 -16.38 -3.35 -0.56
N VAL A 84 -16.16 -2.34 0.27
CA VAL A 84 -14.92 -1.56 0.30
C VAL A 84 -14.42 -1.36 1.72
N LEU A 85 -13.12 -1.15 1.85
CA LEU A 85 -12.56 -0.54 3.04
C LEU A 85 -12.76 0.97 2.94
N VAL A 86 -13.09 1.59 4.06
CA VAL A 86 -13.27 3.03 4.21
C VAL A 86 -12.40 3.53 5.35
N THR A 87 -11.80 4.70 5.19
CA THR A 87 -11.19 5.45 6.29
C THR A 87 -12.07 6.65 6.61
N CYS A 88 -12.16 6.98 7.88
CA CYS A 88 -13.01 8.05 8.37
C CYS A 88 -12.17 9.19 8.98
N ASP A 89 -12.79 10.36 9.14
CA ASP A 89 -12.21 11.55 9.78
C ASP A 89 -11.77 11.32 11.23
N ASP A 90 -12.35 10.31 11.90
CA ASP A 90 -11.91 9.81 13.21
C ASP A 90 -10.63 8.94 13.16
N GLY A 91 -10.05 8.75 11.97
CA GLY A 91 -8.82 7.99 11.75
C GLY A 91 -9.00 6.46 11.76
N VAL A 92 -10.22 5.96 11.88
CA VAL A 92 -10.49 4.52 11.98
C VAL A 92 -10.92 3.95 10.63
N VAL A 93 -10.40 2.75 10.31
CA VAL A 93 -10.71 2.01 9.10
C VAL A 93 -11.86 1.02 9.34
N ARG A 94 -12.84 0.99 8.42
CA ARG A 94 -14.05 0.17 8.52
C ARG A 94 -14.38 -0.50 7.19
N ILE A 95 -15.27 -1.49 7.21
CA ILE A 95 -15.86 -2.06 5.99
C ILE A 95 -17.23 -1.41 5.75
N SER A 96 -17.49 -1.04 4.50
CA SER A 96 -18.77 -0.46 4.05
C SER A 96 -19.29 -1.16 2.80
N ILE A 97 -20.60 -1.08 2.58
CA ILE A 97 -21.28 -1.56 1.37
C ILE A 97 -21.95 -0.34 0.72
N THR A 98 -21.67 -0.10 -0.55
CA THR A 98 -22.33 0.97 -1.31
C THR A 98 -23.76 0.56 -1.67
N GLY A 99 -24.75 1.39 -1.31
CA GLY A 99 -26.16 1.12 -1.60
C GLY A 99 -27.09 2.20 -1.04
N GLU A 100 -28.33 2.25 -1.55
CA GLU A 100 -29.34 3.25 -1.16
C GLU A 100 -29.84 3.06 0.28
N GLU A 101 -29.74 1.85 0.85
CA GLU A 101 -30.09 1.55 2.24
C GLU A 101 -29.25 0.37 2.73
N SER A 102 -28.05 0.60 3.26
CA SER A 102 -27.38 -0.45 4.05
C SER A 102 -28.03 -0.51 5.44
N LYS A 103 -29.11 -1.31 5.56
CA LYS A 103 -29.74 -1.63 6.86
C LYS A 103 -28.92 -2.63 7.70
N ILE A 104 -27.82 -3.18 7.15
CA ILE A 104 -27.15 -4.37 7.69
C ILE A 104 -25.85 -4.04 8.44
N THR A 105 -25.17 -2.92 8.16
CA THR A 105 -23.81 -2.68 8.71
C THR A 105 -23.61 -1.41 9.53
N GLY A 106 -24.56 -0.46 9.56
CA GLY A 106 -24.38 0.83 10.26
C GLY A 106 -23.31 1.77 9.68
N ASN A 107 -22.56 1.29 8.69
CA ASN A 107 -21.61 2.06 7.87
C ASN A 107 -22.18 2.13 6.46
N CYS A 108 -22.57 3.33 6.08
CA CYS A 108 -23.24 3.64 4.83
C CYS A 108 -22.38 4.65 4.07
N ILE A 109 -21.96 4.34 2.85
CA ILE A 109 -21.72 5.39 1.85
C ILE A 109 -23.09 5.62 1.20
N VAL A 110 -23.92 6.48 1.81
CA VAL A 110 -25.25 6.82 1.28
C VAL A 110 -25.17 8.18 0.60
N ASN A 111 -25.49 8.21 -0.70
CA ASN A 111 -25.83 9.41 -1.46
C ASN A 111 -24.89 10.61 -1.28
N GLY A 112 -23.57 10.39 -1.29
CA GLY A 112 -22.59 11.47 -1.17
C GLY A 112 -22.47 12.11 0.23
N PHE A 113 -23.12 11.56 1.25
CA PHE A 113 -22.91 11.93 2.65
C PHE A 113 -22.30 10.75 3.40
N PRO A 114 -21.00 10.81 3.69
CA PRO A 114 -20.26 9.65 4.17
C PRO A 114 -20.44 9.42 5.67
N ILE A 115 -21.67 9.52 6.20
CA ILE A 115 -21.91 9.56 7.64
C ILE A 115 -22.15 8.15 8.18
N GLY A 116 -21.34 7.73 9.15
CA GLY A 116 -21.57 6.55 9.98
C GLY A 116 -21.78 6.92 11.45
N ILE A 117 -22.36 5.99 12.21
CA ILE A 117 -22.53 6.14 13.65
C ILE A 117 -21.77 5.01 14.34
N ASN A 118 -20.82 5.34 15.22
CA ASN A 118 -20.06 4.32 15.93
C ASN A 118 -20.90 3.70 17.07
N ARG A 119 -20.34 2.71 17.78
CA ARG A 119 -21.04 2.07 18.92
C ARG A 119 -21.34 3.04 20.07
N GLN A 120 -20.67 4.18 20.10
CA GLN A 120 -20.80 5.26 21.07
C GLN A 120 -21.77 6.36 20.59
N HIS A 121 -22.48 6.14 19.48
CA HIS A 121 -23.43 7.08 18.88
C HIS A 121 -22.77 8.36 18.31
N GLU A 122 -21.46 8.34 18.07
CA GLU A 122 -20.76 9.48 17.45
C GLU A 122 -20.83 9.39 15.92
N VAL A 123 -21.09 10.54 15.32
CA VAL A 123 -21.20 10.75 13.88
C VAL A 123 -19.80 10.95 13.32
N PHE A 124 -19.42 10.18 12.31
CA PHE A 124 -18.13 10.31 11.61
C PHE A 124 -18.31 10.35 10.10
N CYS A 125 -17.37 10.94 9.38
CA CYS A 125 -17.36 11.04 7.92
C CYS A 125 -16.34 10.07 7.30
N VAL A 126 -16.72 9.26 6.32
CA VAL A 126 -15.81 8.57 5.39
C VAL A 126 -15.11 9.59 4.49
N ILE A 127 -13.77 9.56 4.47
CA ILE A 127 -12.92 10.49 3.71
C ILE A 127 -12.27 9.83 2.48
N ALA A 128 -12.03 8.52 2.54
CA ALA A 128 -11.47 7.75 1.41
C ALA A 128 -11.86 6.28 1.49
N TRP A 129 -11.72 5.56 0.36
CA TRP A 129 -12.04 4.14 0.24
C TRP A 129 -11.01 3.38 -0.60
N MET A 130 -10.97 2.06 -0.47
CA MET A 130 -10.21 1.17 -1.36
C MET A 130 -10.91 -0.20 -1.49
N PRO A 131 -10.67 -0.97 -2.56
CA PRO A 131 -11.19 -2.33 -2.67
C PRO A 131 -10.68 -3.21 -1.51
N LEU A 132 -11.45 -4.24 -1.17
CA LEU A 132 -10.99 -5.24 -0.20
C LEU A 132 -9.78 -6.00 -0.78
N PRO A 133 -8.74 -6.29 0.03
CA PRO A 133 -7.65 -7.16 -0.41
C PRO A 133 -8.17 -8.56 -0.71
N GLU A 134 -7.40 -9.32 -1.49
CA GLU A 134 -7.73 -10.74 -1.70
C GLU A 134 -7.84 -11.48 -0.36
N PRO A 135 -8.83 -12.37 -0.20
CA PRO A 135 -8.94 -13.21 0.99
C PRO A 135 -7.65 -14.01 1.23
N TYR A 136 -7.25 -14.12 2.49
CA TYR A 136 -6.12 -14.96 2.88
C TYR A 136 -6.33 -16.41 2.41
N LYS A 137 -5.36 -16.95 1.69
CA LYS A 137 -5.29 -18.36 1.28
C LYS A 137 -4.11 -19.00 2.02
N PRO A 138 -4.34 -19.91 2.99
CA PRO A 138 -3.23 -20.63 3.61
C PRO A 138 -2.51 -21.48 2.57
N GLN A 139 -1.18 -21.49 2.62
CA GLN A 139 -0.36 -22.37 1.79
C GLN A 139 -0.48 -23.79 2.34
N ASN A 140 -1.00 -24.72 1.55
CA ASN A 140 -0.94 -26.16 1.81
C ASN A 140 0.39 -26.73 1.34
#